data_AF-A0A9D7NAS9-F1
#
_entry.id   AF-A0A9D7NAS9-F1
#
_cell.length_a   1.000
_cell.length_b   1.000
_cell.length_c   1.000
_cell.angle_alpha   90.00
_cell.angle_beta   90.00
_cell.angle_gamma   90.00
#
_symmetry.space_group_name_H-M   'P 1'
#
loop_
_entity.id
_entity.type
_entity.pdbx_description
1 polymer ?
#
loop_
_entity_poly.entity_id
_entity_poly.type
_entity_poly.pdbx_seq_one_letter_code
_entity_poly.pdbx_strand_id
1 'polypeptide(L)' 'MRILRGHGVEAQVTGDRGLLSSRVAIDVRLFLRALYDSSDELALARC' A
#
# COMPACT_ATOMS: atom_id res chain seq x y z
N MET A 1 0.25 -17.95 5.41
CA MET A 1 -1.01 -17.66 6.14
C MET A 1 -2.22 -18.48 5.73
N ARG A 2 -2.31 -18.98 4.49
CA ARG A 2 -3.49 -19.74 4.03
C ARG A 2 -3.76 -21.03 4.82
N ILE A 3 -2.71 -21.74 5.27
CA ILE A 3 -2.82 -22.96 6.09
C ILE A 3 -3.30 -22.65 7.51
N LEU A 4 -2.74 -21.62 8.16
CA LEU A 4 -3.14 -21.21 9.52
C LEU A 4 -4.60 -20.76 9.60
N ARG A 5 -5.07 -19.97 8.62
CA ARG A 5 -6.50 -19.62 8.51
C ARG A 5 -7.38 -20.84 8.29
N GLY A 6 -6.92 -21.84 7.53
CA GLY A 6 -7.64 -23.10 7.33
C GLY A 6 -7.86 -23.89 8.62
N HIS A 7 -7.06 -23.63 9.66
CA HIS A 7 -7.20 -24.20 10.99
C HIS A 7 -7.81 -23.22 12.01
N GLY A 8 -8.38 -22.09 11.56
CA GLY A 8 -8.99 -21.10 12.44
C GLY A 8 -7.99 -20.32 13.31
N VAL A 9 -6.69 -20.37 12.99
CA VAL A 9 -5.66 -19.63 13.72
C VAL A 9 -5.50 -18.26 13.09
N GLU A 10 -5.85 -17.22 13.85
CA GLU A 10 -5.52 -15.85 13.48
C GLU A 10 -4.01 -15.61 13.65
N ALA A 11 -3.39 -15.07 12.61
CA ALA A 11 -1.97 -14.80 12.62
C ALA A 11 -1.65 -13.55 11.79
N GLN A 12 -0.72 -12.75 12.29
CA GLN A 12 -0.24 -11.53 11.68
C GLN A 12 1.18 -11.74 11.14
N VAL A 13 1.40 -11.43 9.85
CA VAL A 13 2.75 -11.36 9.30
C VAL A 13 3.32 -9.99 9.64
N THR A 14 4.48 -9.95 10.28
CA THR A 14 5.21 -8.72 10.57
C THR A 14 6.42 -8.59 9.65
N GLY A 15 6.82 -7.35 9.33
CA GLY A 15 7.97 -7.07 8.46
C GLY A 15 7.74 -7.32 6.97
N ASP A 16 6.54 -7.72 6.56
CA ASP A 16 6.19 -7.85 5.14
C ASP A 16 6.11 -6.46 4.48
N ARG A 17 6.71 -6.34 3.29
CA ARG A 17 6.63 -5.14 2.46
C ARG A 17 5.35 -5.10 1.62
N GLY A 18 4.51 -6.14 1.70
CA GLY A 18 3.23 -6.29 1.01
C GLY A 18 2.33 -5.05 1.09
N LEU A 19 2.26 -4.41 2.26
CA LEU A 19 1.46 -3.19 2.45
C LEU A 19 1.92 -2.05 1.55
N LEU A 20 3.23 -1.79 1.46
CA LEU A 20 3.79 -0.70 0.65
C LEU A 20 3.71 -0.98 -0.84
N SER A 21 3.67 -2.26 -1.23
CA SER A 21 3.41 -2.68 -2.61
C SER A 21 1.92 -2.78 -2.95
N SER A 22 1.02 -2.60 -1.98
CA SER A 22 -0.42 -2.59 -2.23
C SER A 22 -0.77 -1.42 -3.12
N ARG A 23 -1.56 -1.67 -4.17
CA ARG A 23 -2.01 -0.62 -5.09
C ARG A 23 -2.69 0.54 -4.35
N VAL A 24 -3.53 0.23 -3.36
CA VAL A 24 -4.18 1.26 -2.52
C VAL A 24 -3.17 2.14 -1.80
N ALA A 25 -2.11 1.55 -1.22
CA ALA A 25 -1.09 2.31 -0.51
C ALA A 25 -0.26 3.19 -1.48
N ILE A 26 0.00 2.67 -2.68
CA ILE A 26 0.67 3.42 -3.75
C ILE A 26 -0.17 4.61 -4.19
N ASP A 27 -1.46 4.40 -4.46
CA ASP A 27 -2.39 5.42 -4.95
C ASP A 27 -2.58 6.54 -3.91
N VAL A 28 -2.79 6.18 -2.63
CA VAL A 28 -2.87 7.14 -1.52
C VAL A 28 -1.58 7.96 -1.41
N ARG A 29 -0.42 7.32 -1.54
CA ARG A 29 0.86 8.03 -1.49
C ARG A 29 1.04 8.99 -2.66
N LEU A 30 0.64 8.61 -3.88
CA LEU A 30 0.71 9.49 -5.05
C LEU A 30 -0.21 10.69 -4.87
N PHE A 31 -1.43 10.48 -4.38
CA PHE A 31 -2.35 11.57 -4.05
C PHE A 31 -1.77 12.56 -3.04
N LEU A 32 -1.21 12.06 -1.94
CA LEU A 32 -0.57 12.93 -0.93
C LEU A 32 0.63 13.68 -1.48
N ARG A 33 1.42 13.06 -2.37
CA ARG A 33 2.55 13.71 -3.04
C ARG A 33 2.09 14.85 -3.95
N ALA A 34 1.06 14.61 -4.77
CA ALA A 34 0.51 15.63 -5.66
C ALA A 34 -0.06 16.83 -4.89
N LEU A 35 -0.64 16.59 -3.69
CA LEU A 35 -1.10 17.66 -2.81
C LEU A 35 0.04 18.47 -2.18
N TYR A 36 1.15 17.81 -1.85
CA TYR A 36 2.28 18.46 -1.16
C TYR A 36 3.21 19.19 -2.13
N ASP A 37 3.39 18.64 -3.33
CA ASP A 37 4.26 19.19 -4.37
C ASP A 37 3.56 19.18 -5.73
N SER A 38 3.13 20.36 -6.16
CA SER A 38 2.47 20.55 -7.45
C SER A 38 3.41 20.44 -8.66
N SER A 39 4.72 20.30 -8.44
CA SER A 39 5.71 20.03 -9.49
C SER A 39 5.99 18.53 -9.68
N ASP A 40 5.41 17.67 -8.83
CA ASP A 40 5.54 16.22 -8.94
C ASP A 40 4.64 15.67 -10.06
N GLU A 41 5.13 15.78 -11.30
CA GLU A 41 4.41 15.36 -12.50
C GLU A 41 4.00 13.87 -12.47
N LEU A 42 4.84 13.02 -11.86
CA LEU A 42 4.55 11.59 -11.75
C LEU A 42 3.36 11.34 -10.83
N ALA A 43 3.29 12.05 -9.71
CA ALA A 43 2.16 11.95 -8.79
C ALA A 43 0.88 12.45 -9.47
N LEU A 44 0.93 13.61 -10.10
CA LEU A 44 -0.21 14.21 -10.81
C LEU A 44 -0.73 13.34 -11.96
N ALA A 45 0.15 12.69 -12.74
CA ALA A 45 -0.27 11.84 -13.86
C ALA A 45 -0.94 10.51 -13.45
N ARG A 46 -0.94 10.19 -12.15
CA ARG A 46 -1.46 8.93 -11.60
C ARG A 46 -2.64 9.12 -10.64
N CYS A 47 -3.00 10.35 -10.32
CA CYS A 47 -4.22 10.72 -9.62
C CYS A 47 -5.38 10.90 -10.60
#